data_AF-A0A971MWA4-F1
#
_entry.id   AF-A0A971MWA4-F1
#
_cell.length_a   1.000
_cell.length_b   1.000
_cell.length_c   1.000
_cell.angle_alpha   90.00
_cell.angle_beta   90.00
_cell.angle_gamma   90.00
#
_symmetry.space_group_name_H-M   'P 1'
#
loop_
_entity.id
_entity.type
_entity.pdbx_description
1 polymer ?
#
loop_
_entity_poly.entity_id
_entity_poly.type
_entity_poly.pdbx_seq_one_letter_code
_entity_poly.pdbx_strand_id
1 'polypeptide(L)'
;MVAPADSAPPTAAGRQPLSENGADIRMVIINSPPTPPPGFVRPLAPRQGAYKSATSRQLAVPTSTWTYGCTATSAGMIFGYYDRNGYPNMYSGPTNGGVCPLTDLGQGDDPSRPVSGSCSIIATMNGFDGRTTPGHVNDYWISYESAGPDPWESAGTQHTWGDCTADYLGTNQWKWNYDGTAGTDSCTDGATWYFWDDAGHRLYDFIPSSSCGTPQTEACHGMRLFAESRGYTVLENYTQQVDAVVACGFSFTNYKTEIDKGCPVMIHVEGHTMVGVGYDDSTSPGTVYLHDTWDNEVHSMAWGGSYSGMAMQAVTIVHLAAAMATGTGAIRVVLEPADARDAGAQWCADGGEWRNSGATLADLPAVQHAVSFKRVPGYSAPADQGIIIPANSTARVKGTYTPTTGSLTVTLQPEEARSGGVQWQMDGGAWQGSGVTLNKVTAGQRFITFKSVSGWIAPASVTIAVTAGRTQTLQAGFAKARPLQDVLLEGFDGADKNNDGLSYAEAAALVPDISQEQFDALDADHDGRLSPEELGGASPGCHCSGAKSLGDWRHRAGDLFLIGLGLLSQALLSRVPRKF
;
A
#
# COMPACT_ATOMS: atom_id res chain seq x y z
N MET A 1 44.91 -14.63 2.99
CA MET A 1 44.00 -15.70 2.57
C MET A 1 43.71 -16.54 3.80
N VAL A 2 42.56 -16.31 4.41
CA VAL A 2 42.02 -17.13 5.51
C VAL A 2 40.79 -17.80 4.90
N ALA A 3 40.73 -19.13 4.95
CA ALA A 3 39.62 -19.90 4.42
C ALA A 3 38.31 -19.53 5.15
N PRO A 4 37.16 -19.44 4.47
CA PRO A 4 35.88 -19.31 5.15
C PRO A 4 35.54 -20.61 5.88
N ALA A 5 34.88 -20.47 7.03
CA ALA A 5 34.58 -21.52 8.00
C ALA A 5 33.81 -22.70 7.39
N ASP A 6 34.17 -23.88 7.88
CA ASP A 6 33.77 -25.22 7.44
C ASP A 6 32.25 -25.41 7.39
N SER A 7 31.71 -25.77 6.22
CA SER A 7 30.40 -26.41 6.12
C SER A 7 30.46 -27.82 6.69
N ALA A 8 29.45 -28.26 7.44
CA ALA A 8 29.40 -29.64 7.93
C ALA A 8 29.41 -30.62 6.73
N PRO A 9 30.24 -31.69 6.76
CA PRO A 9 30.31 -32.63 5.66
C PRO A 9 29.01 -33.46 5.56
N PRO A 10 28.62 -33.89 4.35
CA PRO A 10 27.44 -34.75 4.18
C PRO A 10 27.57 -36.11 4.85
N THR A 11 26.46 -36.66 5.32
CA THR A 11 26.39 -38.02 5.88
C THR A 11 25.95 -39.02 4.81
N ALA A 12 26.79 -39.96 4.38
CA ALA A 12 26.48 -40.88 3.28
C ALA A 12 25.98 -42.26 3.76
N ALA A 13 24.96 -42.81 3.10
CA ALA A 13 24.46 -44.17 3.37
C ALA A 13 25.32 -45.28 2.70
N GLY A 14 26.24 -45.91 3.44
CA GLY A 14 26.94 -47.14 3.03
C GLY A 14 26.18 -48.42 3.41
N ARG A 15 26.52 -49.57 2.80
CA ARG A 15 25.89 -50.90 3.00
C ARG A 15 26.17 -51.57 4.36
N GLN A 16 26.39 -50.78 5.40
CA GLN A 16 26.52 -51.18 6.80
C GLN A 16 25.62 -50.28 7.64
N PRO A 17 25.08 -50.74 8.78
CA PRO A 17 24.38 -49.86 9.71
C PRO A 17 25.32 -48.68 10.01
N LEU A 18 24.85 -47.46 9.78
CA LEU A 18 25.65 -46.23 9.81
C LEU A 18 26.15 -45.95 11.23
N SER A 19 27.19 -46.68 11.61
CA SER A 19 27.93 -46.52 12.84
C SER A 19 29.35 -46.13 12.49
N GLU A 20 29.56 -44.84 12.22
CA GLU A 20 30.82 -44.25 12.66
C GLU A 20 30.77 -43.93 14.17
N ASN A 21 29.57 -43.88 14.79
CA ASN A 21 29.35 -43.69 16.23
C ASN A 21 28.27 -44.59 16.90
N GLY A 22 27.66 -45.56 16.21
CA GLY A 22 26.63 -46.45 16.78
C GLY A 22 25.19 -45.89 16.77
N ALA A 23 24.86 -45.01 15.83
CA ALA A 23 23.53 -44.44 15.64
C ALA A 23 22.69 -45.27 14.65
N ASP A 24 21.45 -45.58 15.01
CA ASP A 24 20.45 -46.11 14.07
C ASP A 24 19.81 -44.92 13.33
N ILE A 25 19.93 -44.89 12.00
CA ILE A 25 19.27 -43.86 11.18
C ILE A 25 17.84 -44.31 10.91
N ARG A 26 16.89 -43.48 11.34
CA ARG A 26 15.47 -43.71 11.11
C ARG A 26 15.01 -42.96 9.88
N MET A 27 14.23 -43.67 9.10
CA MET A 27 13.59 -43.19 7.88
C MET A 27 12.11 -42.97 8.14
N VAL A 28 11.59 -41.79 7.75
CA VAL A 28 10.18 -41.45 7.93
C VAL A 28 9.60 -40.83 6.68
N ILE A 29 8.40 -41.29 6.31
CA ILE A 29 7.60 -40.73 5.24
C ILE A 29 6.53 -39.81 5.84
N ILE A 30 6.43 -38.60 5.29
CA ILE A 30 5.33 -37.69 5.59
C ILE A 30 4.44 -37.64 4.37
N ASN A 31 3.17 -37.96 4.57
CA ASN A 31 2.16 -37.93 3.53
C ASN A 31 0.84 -37.41 4.13
N SER A 32 0.77 -36.10 4.42
CA SER A 32 -0.47 -35.52 4.93
C SER A 32 -1.40 -35.13 3.78
N PRO A 33 -2.73 -35.29 3.94
CA PRO A 33 -3.71 -34.88 2.94
C PRO A 33 -3.72 -33.36 2.69
N PRO A 34 -4.29 -32.91 1.56
CA PRO A 34 -4.47 -31.48 1.24
C PRO A 34 -5.46 -30.76 2.19
N THR A 35 -6.34 -31.53 2.84
CA THR A 35 -7.23 -31.02 3.89
C THR A 35 -6.96 -31.74 5.21
N PRO A 36 -7.08 -31.07 6.36
CA PRO A 36 -6.93 -31.70 7.66
C PRO A 36 -7.89 -32.90 7.81
N PRO A 37 -7.45 -34.02 8.41
CA PRO A 37 -8.36 -35.11 8.71
C PRO A 37 -9.50 -34.66 9.64
N PRO A 38 -10.71 -35.23 9.54
CA PRO A 38 -11.81 -34.92 10.43
C PRO A 38 -11.44 -35.09 11.91
N GLY A 39 -11.79 -34.11 12.74
CA GLY A 39 -11.51 -34.13 14.18
C GLY A 39 -10.24 -33.38 14.61
N PHE A 40 -9.45 -32.88 13.66
CA PHE A 40 -8.24 -32.10 13.92
C PHE A 40 -8.60 -30.61 14.09
N VAL A 41 -8.33 -30.06 15.28
CA VAL A 41 -8.56 -28.64 15.60
C VAL A 41 -7.23 -27.89 15.51
N ARG A 42 -7.18 -26.84 14.71
CA ARG A 42 -5.99 -25.99 14.53
C ARG A 42 -6.04 -24.77 15.46
N PRO A 43 -5.18 -24.67 16.48
CA PRO A 43 -5.20 -23.52 17.40
C PRO A 43 -4.70 -22.27 16.67
N LEU A 44 -5.54 -21.23 16.59
CA LEU A 44 -5.15 -19.95 16.00
C LEU A 44 -4.28 -19.14 16.96
N ALA A 45 -3.24 -18.50 16.42
CA ALA A 45 -2.48 -17.50 17.13
C ALA A 45 -3.14 -16.11 17.00
N PRO A 46 -2.92 -15.18 17.94
CA PRO A 46 -3.29 -13.79 17.76
C PRO A 46 -2.58 -13.21 16.53
N ARG A 47 -3.35 -12.86 15.48
CA ARG A 47 -2.81 -12.45 14.17
C ARG A 47 -1.92 -11.21 14.31
N GLN A 48 -0.62 -11.36 14.06
CA GLN A 48 0.35 -10.27 13.96
C GLN A 48 1.24 -10.49 12.73
N GLY A 49 1.65 -9.41 12.06
CA GLY A 49 2.64 -9.45 10.98
C GLY A 49 4.04 -9.77 11.53
N ALA A 50 5.12 -9.39 10.83
CA ALA A 50 6.44 -9.44 11.47
C ALA A 50 6.48 -8.52 12.69
N TYR A 51 6.93 -9.04 13.83
CA TYR A 51 7.09 -8.25 15.05
C TYR A 51 8.16 -8.85 15.97
N LYS A 52 8.66 -8.02 16.88
CA LYS A 52 9.59 -8.42 17.93
C LYS A 52 9.27 -7.67 19.23
N SER A 53 9.09 -8.40 20.32
CA SER A 53 8.93 -7.89 21.68
C SER A 53 10.03 -8.45 22.58
N ALA A 54 9.96 -8.17 23.89
CA ALA A 54 10.90 -8.74 24.85
C ALA A 54 10.79 -10.27 24.98
N THR A 55 9.60 -10.82 24.75
CA THR A 55 9.27 -12.24 24.99
C THR A 55 8.84 -12.99 23.73
N SER A 56 8.62 -12.29 22.62
CA SER A 56 7.99 -12.89 21.44
C SER A 56 8.59 -12.34 20.16
N ARG A 57 8.61 -13.16 19.12
CA ARG A 57 9.08 -12.76 17.79
C ARG A 57 8.34 -13.55 16.72
N GLN A 58 8.03 -12.89 15.61
CA GLN A 58 7.46 -13.52 14.43
C GLN A 58 8.08 -12.95 13.15
N LEU A 59 8.45 -13.83 12.22
CA LEU A 59 8.96 -13.53 10.90
C LEU A 59 7.81 -13.38 9.91
N ALA A 60 7.97 -12.52 8.89
CA ALA A 60 7.01 -12.40 7.78
C ALA A 60 7.28 -13.47 6.69
N VAL A 61 7.19 -14.74 7.08
CA VAL A 61 7.28 -15.87 6.14
C VAL A 61 6.02 -15.88 5.26
N PRO A 62 6.11 -16.14 3.95
CA PRO A 62 4.92 -16.37 3.14
C PRO A 62 4.08 -17.55 3.65
N THR A 63 2.79 -17.54 3.32
CA THR A 63 1.91 -18.70 3.52
C THR A 63 1.58 -19.37 2.18
N SER A 64 1.22 -20.64 2.23
CA SER A 64 0.63 -21.34 1.08
C SER A 64 -0.29 -22.43 1.59
N THR A 65 -1.45 -22.54 0.95
CA THR A 65 -2.23 -23.77 1.00
C THR A 65 -1.46 -24.92 0.35
N TRP A 66 -1.85 -26.14 0.71
CA TRP A 66 -1.16 -27.38 0.38
C TRP A 66 -1.01 -27.50 -1.13
N THR A 67 0.22 -27.75 -1.58
CA THR A 67 0.57 -27.84 -3.00
C THR A 67 1.43 -29.08 -3.21
N TYR A 68 0.77 -30.19 -3.59
CA TYR A 68 1.36 -31.50 -3.92
C TYR A 68 2.30 -32.11 -2.88
N GLY A 69 2.12 -31.76 -1.60
CA GLY A 69 2.87 -32.32 -0.46
C GLY A 69 3.17 -31.26 0.59
N CYS A 70 2.92 -31.56 1.86
CA CYS A 70 3.11 -30.59 2.94
C CYS A 70 4.59 -30.23 3.16
N THR A 71 5.51 -31.19 2.99
CA THR A 71 6.95 -30.93 3.13
C THR A 71 7.47 -30.04 1.99
N ALA A 72 7.07 -30.29 0.75
CA ALA A 72 7.40 -29.43 -0.39
C ALA A 72 6.81 -28.02 -0.25
N THR A 73 5.55 -27.93 0.21
CA THR A 73 4.87 -26.67 0.51
C THR A 73 5.61 -25.88 1.60
N SER A 74 6.00 -26.55 2.68
CA SER A 74 6.76 -25.95 3.79
C SER A 74 8.14 -25.48 3.34
N ALA A 75 8.85 -26.27 2.53
CA ALA A 75 10.12 -25.86 1.92
C ALA A 75 9.92 -24.60 1.04
N GLY A 76 8.85 -24.57 0.24
CA GLY A 76 8.53 -23.40 -0.60
C GLY A 76 8.22 -22.15 0.21
N MET A 77 7.54 -22.26 1.36
CA MET A 77 7.34 -21.14 2.27
C MET A 77 8.66 -20.62 2.86
N ILE A 78 9.57 -21.51 3.26
CA ILE A 78 10.92 -21.15 3.75
C ILE A 78 11.75 -20.45 2.65
N PHE A 79 11.81 -21.02 1.46
CA PHE A 79 12.57 -20.41 0.36
C PHE A 79 11.92 -19.16 -0.21
N GLY A 80 10.59 -19.06 -0.17
CA GLY A 80 9.87 -17.83 -0.46
C GLY A 80 10.14 -16.72 0.56
N TYR A 81 10.39 -17.08 1.83
CA TYR A 81 10.88 -16.12 2.80
C TYR A 81 12.29 -15.65 2.43
N TYR A 82 13.22 -16.55 2.09
CA TYR A 82 14.57 -16.16 1.66
C TYR A 82 14.58 -15.32 0.37
N ASP A 83 13.72 -15.64 -0.60
CA ASP A 83 13.50 -14.85 -1.83
C ASP A 83 13.26 -13.38 -1.53
N ARG A 84 12.47 -13.14 -0.47
CA ARG A 84 12.04 -11.82 -0.02
C ARG A 84 13.00 -11.19 1.01
N ASN A 85 13.97 -11.94 1.52
CA ASN A 85 14.83 -11.54 2.64
C ASN A 85 16.31 -11.82 2.33
N GLY A 86 16.82 -11.19 1.28
CA GLY A 86 18.26 -11.14 0.99
C GLY A 86 18.79 -12.21 0.05
N TYR A 87 17.94 -13.13 -0.43
CA TYR A 87 18.32 -14.19 -1.36
C TYR A 87 17.44 -14.16 -2.61
N PRO A 88 17.52 -13.12 -3.47
CA PRO A 88 16.67 -13.01 -4.67
C PRO A 88 16.83 -14.23 -5.61
N ASN A 89 15.91 -14.47 -6.55
CA ASN A 89 16.01 -15.59 -7.50
C ASN A 89 15.88 -17.00 -6.88
N MET A 90 15.53 -17.11 -5.59
CA MET A 90 14.97 -18.35 -5.04
C MET A 90 13.72 -18.73 -5.83
N TYR A 91 12.93 -17.73 -6.20
CA TYR A 91 11.96 -17.80 -7.27
C TYR A 91 12.39 -16.90 -8.45
N SER A 92 12.29 -17.45 -9.65
CA SER A 92 12.80 -16.82 -10.88
C SER A 92 11.76 -16.71 -12.00
N GLY A 93 10.50 -17.04 -11.72
CA GLY A 93 9.41 -17.01 -12.69
C GLY A 93 8.79 -15.61 -12.86
N PRO A 94 7.76 -15.48 -13.73
CA PRO A 94 7.14 -14.20 -14.05
C PRO A 94 6.12 -13.69 -13.01
N THR A 95 5.52 -14.55 -12.17
CA THR A 95 4.51 -14.13 -11.19
C THR A 95 5.03 -13.03 -10.27
N ASN A 96 4.15 -12.06 -9.98
CA ASN A 96 4.40 -10.98 -9.02
C ASN A 96 5.73 -10.24 -9.26
N GLY A 97 6.14 -10.11 -10.53
CA GLY A 97 7.35 -9.41 -10.94
C GLY A 97 8.65 -10.15 -10.60
N GLY A 98 8.61 -11.48 -10.47
CA GLY A 98 9.77 -12.30 -10.12
C GLY A 98 10.06 -12.34 -8.63
N VAL A 99 9.04 -12.15 -7.80
CA VAL A 99 9.17 -12.21 -6.33
C VAL A 99 8.05 -13.08 -5.77
N CYS A 100 8.37 -14.01 -4.89
CA CYS A 100 7.37 -14.87 -4.25
C CYS A 100 6.19 -14.08 -3.65
N PRO A 101 4.93 -14.49 -3.91
CA PRO A 101 3.75 -13.95 -3.21
C PRO A 101 3.86 -14.13 -1.69
N LEU A 102 3.16 -13.27 -0.93
CA LEU A 102 3.11 -13.38 0.55
C LEU A 102 2.08 -14.39 1.06
N THR A 103 1.11 -14.73 0.23
CA THR A 103 0.00 -15.65 0.51
C THR A 103 -0.28 -16.46 -0.74
N ASP A 104 -0.68 -17.72 -0.58
CA ASP A 104 -0.90 -18.66 -1.69
C ASP A 104 0.29 -18.72 -2.64
N LEU A 105 1.47 -18.95 -2.06
CA LEU A 105 2.72 -19.00 -2.81
C LEU A 105 2.76 -20.15 -3.83
N GLY A 106 2.05 -21.26 -3.60
CA GLY A 106 1.91 -22.38 -4.53
C GLY A 106 0.54 -22.47 -5.21
N GLN A 107 0.46 -23.28 -6.25
CA GLN A 107 -0.71 -23.39 -7.13
C GLN A 107 -1.90 -24.17 -6.55
N GLY A 108 -1.78 -24.75 -5.36
CA GLY A 108 -2.79 -25.63 -4.76
C GLY A 108 -2.69 -27.08 -5.24
N ASP A 109 -3.69 -27.88 -4.92
CA ASP A 109 -3.74 -29.33 -5.18
C ASP A 109 -4.50 -29.73 -6.45
N ASP A 110 -5.36 -28.85 -6.97
CA ASP A 110 -6.12 -29.08 -8.21
C ASP A 110 -5.36 -28.55 -9.44
N PRO A 111 -4.74 -29.42 -10.27
CA PRO A 111 -4.01 -29.00 -11.46
C PRO A 111 -4.91 -28.33 -12.52
N SER A 112 -6.22 -28.57 -12.48
CA SER A 112 -7.16 -27.96 -13.42
C SER A 112 -7.56 -26.54 -13.04
N ARG A 113 -7.31 -26.14 -11.78
CA ARG A 113 -7.74 -24.86 -11.21
C ARG A 113 -6.67 -24.26 -10.31
N PRO A 114 -5.47 -23.96 -10.85
CA PRO A 114 -4.38 -23.41 -10.06
C PRO A 114 -4.77 -22.06 -9.43
N VAL A 115 -4.30 -21.81 -8.21
CA VAL A 115 -4.60 -20.58 -7.47
C VAL A 115 -4.04 -19.36 -8.23
N SER A 116 -4.91 -18.38 -8.51
CA SER A 116 -4.52 -17.18 -9.27
C SER A 116 -3.53 -16.32 -8.48
N GLY A 117 -2.41 -15.95 -9.12
CA GLY A 117 -1.38 -15.11 -8.51
C GLY A 117 -0.33 -15.87 -7.69
N SER A 118 -0.43 -17.20 -7.62
CA SER A 118 0.58 -18.08 -7.07
C SER A 118 1.77 -18.28 -8.02
N CYS A 119 2.86 -18.85 -7.51
CA CYS A 119 4.10 -19.05 -8.26
C CYS A 119 4.58 -20.52 -8.25
N SER A 120 5.46 -20.87 -9.18
CA SER A 120 5.96 -22.24 -9.38
C SER A 120 7.09 -22.67 -8.44
N ILE A 121 7.35 -21.95 -7.34
CA ILE A 121 8.46 -22.31 -6.45
C ILE A 121 8.23 -23.66 -5.75
N ILE A 122 6.97 -24.04 -5.45
CA ILE A 122 6.65 -25.32 -4.80
C ILE A 122 6.59 -26.46 -5.82
N ALA A 123 5.79 -26.30 -6.87
CA ALA A 123 5.60 -27.28 -7.92
C ALA A 123 5.50 -26.59 -9.27
N THR A 124 6.11 -27.17 -10.31
CA THR A 124 6.01 -26.68 -11.68
C THR A 124 4.93 -27.43 -12.47
N MET A 125 4.24 -26.72 -13.37
CA MET A 125 3.21 -27.30 -14.23
C MET A 125 3.14 -26.59 -15.58
N ASN A 126 2.97 -27.36 -16.66
CA ASN A 126 2.78 -26.82 -18.01
C ASN A 126 1.55 -25.90 -18.06
N GLY A 127 1.69 -24.72 -18.65
CA GLY A 127 0.63 -23.71 -18.72
C GLY A 127 0.45 -22.88 -17.45
N PHE A 128 1.23 -23.12 -16.40
CA PHE A 128 1.23 -22.36 -15.16
C PHE A 128 2.50 -21.51 -15.03
N ASP A 129 2.36 -20.30 -14.46
CA ASP A 129 3.47 -19.38 -14.19
C ASP A 129 4.42 -19.15 -15.39
N GLY A 130 3.86 -19.06 -16.58
CA GLY A 130 4.61 -18.84 -17.82
C GLY A 130 5.40 -20.05 -18.36
N ARG A 131 5.31 -21.22 -17.72
CA ARG A 131 5.92 -22.47 -18.20
C ARG A 131 5.18 -23.01 -19.43
N THR A 132 5.91 -23.42 -20.45
CA THR A 132 5.36 -23.96 -21.73
C THR A 132 5.75 -25.42 -22.00
N THR A 133 6.41 -26.06 -21.03
CA THR A 133 6.84 -27.45 -21.08
C THR A 133 6.31 -28.21 -19.87
N PRO A 134 6.22 -29.56 -19.92
CA PRO A 134 5.93 -30.38 -18.74
C PRO A 134 6.81 -30.01 -17.54
N GLY A 135 6.24 -30.08 -16.35
CA GLY A 135 6.92 -29.89 -15.07
C GLY A 135 6.52 -30.97 -14.06
N HIS A 136 6.86 -30.75 -12.80
CA HIS A 136 6.60 -31.66 -11.68
C HIS A 136 5.22 -32.31 -11.70
N VAL A 137 4.17 -31.50 -11.80
CA VAL A 137 2.78 -31.98 -11.72
C VAL A 137 2.38 -32.78 -12.94
N ASN A 138 2.94 -32.47 -14.11
CA ASN A 138 2.63 -33.24 -15.32
C ASN A 138 3.28 -34.62 -15.30
N ASP A 139 4.43 -34.74 -14.63
CA ASP A 139 5.24 -35.93 -14.67
C ASP A 139 4.93 -36.89 -13.54
N TYR A 140 4.72 -36.38 -12.32
CA TYR A 140 4.67 -37.21 -11.12
C TYR A 140 3.26 -37.32 -10.52
N TRP A 141 2.40 -36.32 -10.70
CA TRP A 141 1.12 -36.26 -10.00
C TRP A 141 -0.03 -36.94 -10.76
N ILE A 142 -0.73 -37.83 -10.08
CA ILE A 142 -2.02 -38.44 -10.49
C ILE A 142 -3.13 -37.94 -9.56
N SER A 143 -3.00 -38.21 -8.27
CA SER A 143 -3.93 -37.85 -7.20
C SER A 143 -3.33 -38.25 -5.86
N TYR A 144 -3.63 -37.52 -4.80
CA TYR A 144 -3.19 -37.85 -3.43
C TYR A 144 -3.28 -39.36 -3.12
N GLU A 145 -2.22 -39.91 -2.52
CA GLU A 145 -1.98 -41.32 -2.19
C GLU A 145 -1.86 -42.29 -3.38
N SER A 146 -1.81 -41.81 -4.63
CA SER A 146 -1.48 -42.66 -5.77
C SER A 146 -0.08 -43.26 -5.61
N ALA A 147 0.02 -44.59 -5.76
CA ALA A 147 1.27 -45.33 -5.65
C ALA A 147 1.97 -45.51 -7.01
N GLY A 148 1.65 -44.68 -8.01
CA GLY A 148 2.21 -44.75 -9.35
C GLY A 148 1.69 -45.92 -10.20
N PRO A 149 2.35 -46.25 -11.34
CA PRO A 149 3.52 -45.56 -11.88
C PRO A 149 3.23 -44.11 -12.24
N ASP A 150 4.24 -43.25 -12.14
CA ASP A 150 4.12 -41.83 -12.46
C ASP A 150 3.77 -41.59 -13.95
N PRO A 151 2.98 -40.55 -14.27
CA PRO A 151 2.58 -40.22 -15.64
C PRO A 151 3.71 -40.24 -16.69
N TRP A 152 4.91 -39.75 -16.34
CA TRP A 152 6.04 -39.65 -17.27
C TRP A 152 6.51 -40.99 -17.83
N GLU A 153 6.33 -42.11 -17.09
CA GLU A 153 6.67 -43.47 -17.54
C GLU A 153 5.87 -43.86 -18.80
N SER A 154 4.63 -43.36 -18.90
CA SER A 154 3.77 -43.60 -20.07
C SER A 154 3.92 -42.53 -21.17
N ALA A 155 4.27 -41.30 -20.80
CA ALA A 155 4.42 -40.17 -21.72
C ALA A 155 5.79 -40.13 -22.43
N GLY A 156 6.80 -40.83 -21.90
CA GLY A 156 8.06 -41.15 -22.57
C GLY A 156 9.18 -40.12 -22.42
N THR A 157 8.96 -38.98 -21.76
CA THR A 157 10.05 -38.04 -21.42
C THR A 157 9.72 -37.31 -20.13
N GLN A 158 10.52 -37.56 -19.09
CA GLN A 158 10.54 -36.78 -17.87
C GLN A 158 11.14 -35.39 -18.14
N HIS A 159 10.60 -34.36 -17.51
CA HIS A 159 11.13 -33.00 -17.54
C HIS A 159 12.55 -32.96 -16.97
N THR A 160 13.30 -31.93 -17.35
CA THR A 160 14.62 -31.71 -16.77
C THR A 160 14.48 -31.48 -15.28
N TRP A 161 15.05 -32.37 -14.47
CA TRP A 161 14.99 -32.27 -13.02
C TRP A 161 15.54 -30.92 -12.54
N GLY A 162 14.78 -30.28 -11.65
CA GLY A 162 15.08 -28.95 -11.11
C GLY A 162 13.85 -28.06 -11.19
N ASP A 163 14.02 -26.77 -10.87
CA ASP A 163 13.00 -25.70 -10.93
C ASP A 163 12.13 -25.48 -9.69
N CYS A 164 11.68 -26.50 -8.96
CA CYS A 164 10.82 -26.31 -7.77
C CYS A 164 11.20 -27.17 -6.57
N THR A 165 10.74 -26.81 -5.37
CA THR A 165 11.09 -27.54 -4.14
C THR A 165 10.62 -29.00 -4.20
N ALA A 166 9.46 -29.30 -4.76
CA ALA A 166 8.96 -30.67 -4.88
C ALA A 166 9.88 -31.58 -5.72
N ASP A 167 10.52 -31.05 -6.77
CA ASP A 167 11.50 -31.79 -7.58
C ASP A 167 12.75 -32.14 -6.76
N TYR A 168 13.29 -31.16 -6.06
CA TYR A 168 14.51 -31.33 -5.27
C TYR A 168 14.31 -32.20 -4.04
N LEU A 169 13.15 -32.15 -3.39
CA LEU A 169 12.84 -32.95 -2.20
C LEU A 169 12.45 -34.40 -2.54
N GLY A 170 12.28 -34.73 -3.83
CA GLY A 170 11.83 -36.07 -4.25
C GLY A 170 10.34 -36.33 -3.98
N THR A 171 9.55 -35.29 -3.73
CA THR A 171 8.11 -35.38 -3.45
C THR A 171 7.37 -35.98 -4.64
N ASN A 172 6.39 -36.86 -4.40
CA ASN A 172 5.55 -37.53 -5.42
C ASN A 172 6.26 -38.50 -6.38
N GLN A 173 7.59 -38.64 -6.31
CA GLN A 173 8.33 -39.38 -7.34
C GLN A 173 8.32 -40.89 -7.03
N TRP A 174 7.53 -41.67 -7.77
CA TRP A 174 7.48 -43.15 -7.71
C TRP A 174 8.76 -43.79 -8.26
N LYS A 175 9.94 -43.44 -7.74
CA LYS A 175 11.21 -44.04 -8.18
C LYS A 175 12.17 -44.34 -7.05
N TRP A 176 11.81 -43.95 -5.83
CA TRP A 176 12.65 -44.16 -4.66
C TRP A 176 12.54 -45.60 -4.17
N ASN A 177 13.60 -46.07 -3.52
CA ASN A 177 13.67 -47.36 -2.82
C ASN A 177 14.58 -47.19 -1.60
N TYR A 178 14.09 -46.46 -0.61
CA TYR A 178 14.85 -46.15 0.61
C TYR A 178 14.79 -47.27 1.65
N ASP A 179 13.76 -48.10 1.64
CA ASP A 179 13.57 -49.24 2.55
C ASP A 179 14.32 -50.51 2.09
N GLY A 180 14.87 -50.51 0.87
CA GLY A 180 15.71 -51.59 0.34
C GLY A 180 14.94 -52.86 0.00
N THR A 181 13.61 -52.81 -0.04
CA THR A 181 12.74 -53.92 -0.45
C THR A 181 12.83 -54.14 -1.97
N ALA A 182 12.42 -55.33 -2.42
CA ALA A 182 12.40 -55.64 -3.85
C ALA A 182 11.19 -54.97 -4.53
N GLY A 183 11.42 -53.85 -5.23
CA GLY A 183 10.39 -53.09 -5.95
C GLY A 183 10.78 -51.63 -6.16
N THR A 184 9.90 -50.88 -6.83
CA THR A 184 9.89 -49.42 -6.79
C THR A 184 8.89 -49.04 -5.71
N ASP A 185 9.39 -48.57 -4.57
CA ASP A 185 8.61 -48.46 -3.35
C ASP A 185 8.64 -47.01 -2.84
N SER A 186 7.45 -46.45 -2.78
CA SER A 186 7.03 -45.71 -1.58
C SER A 186 7.24 -44.20 -1.55
N CYS A 187 7.08 -43.46 -2.64
CA CYS A 187 6.75 -42.03 -2.52
C CYS A 187 5.44 -41.75 -3.26
N THR A 188 4.35 -42.14 -2.61
CA THR A 188 3.00 -41.87 -3.12
C THR A 188 2.78 -40.38 -3.32
N ASP A 189 1.85 -40.02 -4.18
CA ASP A 189 1.42 -38.64 -4.34
C ASP A 189 1.03 -37.98 -3.00
N GLY A 190 1.67 -36.87 -2.69
CA GLY A 190 1.62 -36.11 -1.44
C GLY A 190 2.79 -36.38 -0.50
N ALA A 191 3.60 -37.41 -0.75
CA ALA A 191 4.58 -37.91 0.19
C ALA A 191 5.98 -37.30 0.00
N THR A 192 6.76 -37.23 1.08
CA THR A 192 8.18 -36.89 1.07
C THR A 192 8.90 -37.65 2.18
N TRP A 193 10.09 -38.16 1.89
CA TRP A 193 10.94 -38.83 2.87
C TRP A 193 11.87 -37.86 3.58
N TYR A 194 12.09 -38.10 4.87
CA TYR A 194 13.13 -37.45 5.66
C TYR A 194 13.72 -38.46 6.65
N PHE A 195 14.90 -38.13 7.18
CA PHE A 195 15.68 -39.03 8.00
C PHE A 195 16.18 -38.32 9.25
N TRP A 196 16.38 -39.07 10.33
CA TRP A 196 17.04 -38.57 11.55
C TRP A 196 17.88 -39.66 12.20
N ASP A 197 18.77 -39.24 13.11
CA ASP A 197 19.50 -40.14 14.00
C ASP A 197 18.64 -40.47 15.24
N ASP A 198 18.32 -41.75 15.48
CA ASP A 198 17.51 -42.19 16.64
C ASP A 198 18.22 -41.95 17.99
N ALA A 199 19.52 -41.69 18.00
CA ALA A 199 20.24 -41.21 19.18
C ALA A 199 19.98 -39.72 19.47
N GLY A 200 19.25 -39.00 18.59
CA GLY A 200 18.83 -37.62 18.76
C GLY A 200 19.86 -36.56 18.37
N HIS A 201 21.01 -36.97 17.85
CA HIS A 201 22.02 -36.04 17.34
C HIS A 201 21.58 -35.42 16.01
N ARG A 202 22.29 -34.36 15.61
CA ARG A 202 22.08 -33.72 14.31
C ARG A 202 22.53 -34.68 13.22
N LEU A 203 21.60 -35.04 12.34
CA LEU A 203 21.92 -35.75 11.11
C LEU A 203 22.21 -34.72 10.03
N TYR A 204 23.50 -34.41 9.82
CA TYR A 204 23.93 -33.41 8.84
C TYR A 204 23.82 -33.93 7.42
N ASP A 205 23.13 -33.17 6.56
CA ASP A 205 23.03 -33.35 5.11
C ASP A 205 23.09 -34.81 4.66
N PHE A 206 22.09 -35.60 5.06
CA PHE A 206 22.07 -37.02 4.79
C PHE A 206 21.83 -37.28 3.30
N ILE A 207 22.75 -38.02 2.67
CA ILE A 207 22.67 -38.41 1.27
C ILE A 207 22.33 -39.91 1.22
N PRO A 208 21.09 -40.27 0.84
CA PRO A 208 20.70 -41.65 0.64
C PRO A 208 21.59 -42.33 -0.42
N SER A 209 21.74 -43.65 -0.37
CA SER A 209 22.55 -44.39 -1.34
C SER A 209 22.04 -44.18 -2.77
N SER A 210 22.94 -44.11 -3.76
CA SER A 210 22.55 -44.03 -5.17
C SER A 210 21.73 -45.24 -5.65
N SER A 211 21.77 -46.35 -4.92
CA SER A 211 20.90 -47.50 -5.18
C SER A 211 19.43 -47.26 -4.83
N CYS A 212 19.14 -46.24 -4.02
CA CYS A 212 17.77 -45.88 -3.61
C CYS A 212 17.07 -45.01 -4.65
N GLY A 213 17.78 -44.52 -5.66
CA GLY A 213 17.26 -43.70 -6.74
C GLY A 213 18.18 -42.53 -7.09
N THR A 214 17.97 -41.95 -8.27
CA THR A 214 18.73 -40.80 -8.77
C THR A 214 17.82 -39.66 -9.21
N PRO A 215 18.13 -38.40 -8.86
CA PRO A 215 19.28 -37.98 -8.01
C PRO A 215 19.11 -38.42 -6.55
N GLN A 216 20.21 -38.60 -5.83
CA GLN A 216 20.18 -38.94 -4.40
C GLN A 216 19.61 -37.74 -3.64
N THR A 217 18.42 -37.88 -3.03
CA THR A 217 17.79 -36.76 -2.33
C THR A 217 16.84 -37.22 -1.24
N GLU A 218 16.51 -36.32 -0.33
CA GLU A 218 15.46 -36.45 0.68
C GLU A 218 15.06 -35.03 1.12
N ALA A 219 14.20 -34.86 2.12
CA ALA A 219 13.76 -33.53 2.54
C ALA A 219 14.92 -32.56 2.84
N CYS A 220 15.87 -32.91 3.73
CA CYS A 220 16.92 -31.99 4.16
C CYS A 220 17.98 -31.75 3.07
N HIS A 221 18.51 -32.80 2.45
CA HIS A 221 19.45 -32.71 1.34
C HIS A 221 18.81 -32.04 0.10
N GLY A 222 17.54 -32.30 -0.16
CA GLY A 222 16.77 -31.65 -1.23
C GLY A 222 16.65 -30.15 -1.03
N MET A 223 16.45 -29.67 0.21
CA MET A 223 16.50 -28.24 0.50
C MET A 223 17.88 -27.64 0.18
N ARG A 224 18.97 -28.37 0.46
CA ARG A 224 20.33 -27.95 0.09
C ARG A 224 20.48 -27.84 -1.44
N LEU A 225 20.12 -28.90 -2.16
CA LEU A 225 20.21 -28.95 -3.62
C LEU A 225 19.39 -27.82 -4.27
N PHE A 226 18.19 -27.53 -3.74
CA PHE A 226 17.38 -26.41 -4.19
C PHE A 226 18.13 -25.09 -4.03
N ALA A 227 18.64 -24.77 -2.83
CA ALA A 227 19.35 -23.51 -2.58
C ALA A 227 20.61 -23.36 -3.46
N GLU A 228 21.40 -24.42 -3.57
CA GLU A 228 22.62 -24.44 -4.40
C GLU A 228 22.31 -24.29 -5.89
N SER A 229 21.19 -24.83 -6.37
CA SER A 229 20.74 -24.62 -7.75
C SER A 229 20.43 -23.15 -8.08
N ARG A 230 20.15 -22.34 -7.05
CA ARG A 230 19.91 -20.90 -7.17
C ARG A 230 21.18 -20.06 -7.02
N GLY A 231 22.33 -20.71 -6.88
CA GLY A 231 23.64 -20.08 -6.74
C GLY A 231 24.01 -19.74 -5.30
N TYR A 232 23.26 -20.22 -4.31
CA TYR A 232 23.52 -19.95 -2.90
C TYR A 232 24.37 -21.05 -2.26
N THR A 233 25.30 -20.65 -1.40
CA THR A 233 26.07 -21.59 -0.59
C THR A 233 25.29 -21.95 0.66
N VAL A 234 25.10 -23.25 0.90
CA VAL A 234 24.57 -23.77 2.16
C VAL A 234 25.74 -23.97 3.12
N LEU A 235 25.71 -23.29 4.27
CA LEU A 235 26.74 -23.43 5.31
C LEU A 235 26.51 -24.71 6.12
N GLU A 236 25.27 -24.97 6.51
CA GLU A 236 24.89 -26.18 7.22
C GLU A 236 23.41 -26.48 7.00
N ASN A 237 23.08 -27.76 6.96
CA ASN A 237 21.72 -28.27 7.00
C ASN A 237 21.70 -29.60 7.75
N TYR A 238 20.66 -29.82 8.54
CA TYR A 238 20.49 -31.05 9.29
C TYR A 238 19.04 -31.27 9.72
N THR A 239 18.71 -32.53 9.99
CA THR A 239 17.51 -32.92 10.71
C THR A 239 17.87 -33.32 12.13
N GLN A 240 17.07 -32.93 13.12
CA GLN A 240 17.26 -33.34 14.51
C GLN A 240 15.91 -33.53 15.22
N GLN A 241 15.79 -34.61 15.98
CA GLN A 241 14.65 -34.80 16.89
C GLN A 241 14.61 -33.70 17.96
N VAL A 242 13.43 -33.36 18.47
CA VAL A 242 13.28 -32.33 19.50
C VAL A 242 13.59 -32.86 20.90
N ASP A 243 13.93 -31.96 21.83
CA ASP A 243 14.23 -32.29 23.23
C ASP A 243 13.08 -32.94 24.01
N ALA A 244 11.84 -32.79 23.50
CA ALA A 244 10.66 -33.48 24.01
C ALA A 244 10.59 -34.97 23.63
N VAL A 245 11.32 -35.38 22.59
CA VAL A 245 11.40 -36.78 22.14
C VAL A 245 12.66 -37.45 22.69
N VAL A 246 13.79 -36.75 22.67
CA VAL A 246 15.11 -37.26 23.09
C VAL A 246 15.89 -36.18 23.79
N ALA A 247 16.49 -36.48 24.96
CA ALA A 247 17.03 -35.46 25.85
C ALA A 247 18.15 -34.58 25.26
N CYS A 248 18.90 -35.07 24.26
CA CYS A 248 19.93 -34.32 23.54
C CYS A 248 19.41 -33.57 22.30
N GLY A 249 18.10 -33.64 22.07
CA GLY A 249 17.42 -33.11 20.89
C GLY A 249 17.44 -31.59 20.80
N PHE A 250 16.96 -31.09 19.68
CA PHE A 250 16.83 -29.67 19.40
C PHE A 250 15.85 -29.04 20.40
N SER A 251 16.28 -28.00 21.13
CA SER A 251 15.49 -27.39 22.19
C SER A 251 14.71 -26.15 21.77
N PHE A 252 13.77 -25.71 22.60
CA PHE A 252 13.09 -24.42 22.40
C PHE A 252 14.08 -23.25 22.36
N THR A 253 15.18 -23.34 23.11
CA THR A 253 16.24 -22.32 23.09
C THR A 253 16.95 -22.29 21.74
N ASN A 254 17.18 -23.45 21.12
CA ASN A 254 17.72 -23.53 19.76
C ASN A 254 16.72 -22.93 18.76
N TYR A 255 15.43 -23.27 18.86
CA TYR A 255 14.38 -22.73 18.02
C TYR A 255 14.32 -21.20 18.06
N LYS A 256 14.30 -20.62 19.27
CA LYS A 256 14.37 -19.17 19.45
C LYS A 256 15.59 -18.56 18.77
N THR A 257 16.75 -19.21 18.89
CA THR A 257 18.00 -18.75 18.27
C THR A 257 17.88 -18.67 16.76
N GLU A 258 17.23 -19.64 16.11
CA GLU A 258 17.01 -19.60 14.65
C GLU A 258 16.04 -18.51 14.23
N ILE A 259 14.88 -18.43 14.89
CA ILE A 259 13.94 -17.33 14.65
C ILE A 259 14.62 -15.98 14.89
N ASP A 260 15.51 -15.89 15.88
CA ASP A 260 16.21 -14.65 16.19
C ASP A 260 17.25 -14.23 15.13
N LYS A 261 17.81 -15.19 14.41
CA LYS A 261 18.67 -14.92 13.23
C LYS A 261 17.86 -14.61 11.98
N GLY A 262 16.53 -14.74 12.03
CA GLY A 262 15.68 -14.63 10.84
C GLY A 262 15.65 -15.91 10.02
N CYS A 263 15.87 -17.06 10.63
CA CYS A 263 15.82 -18.36 9.97
C CYS A 263 14.51 -19.07 10.37
N PRO A 264 13.51 -19.17 9.47
CA PRO A 264 12.35 -20.01 9.72
C PRO A 264 12.75 -21.48 9.79
N VAL A 265 12.00 -22.28 10.57
CA VAL A 265 12.36 -23.67 10.89
C VAL A 265 11.31 -24.61 10.32
N MET A 266 11.71 -25.65 9.60
CA MET A 266 10.78 -26.71 9.19
C MET A 266 10.50 -27.60 10.40
N ILE A 267 9.23 -27.71 10.78
CA ILE A 267 8.78 -28.50 11.94
C ILE A 267 8.05 -29.74 11.43
N HIS A 268 8.47 -30.90 11.93
CA HIS A 268 7.82 -32.17 11.68
C HIS A 268 7.03 -32.60 12.92
N VAL A 269 5.73 -32.79 12.73
CA VAL A 269 4.86 -33.50 13.67
C VAL A 269 4.53 -34.88 13.07
N GLU A 270 3.94 -35.76 13.87
CA GLU A 270 3.51 -37.08 13.38
C GLU A 270 2.59 -36.95 12.15
N GLY A 271 3.09 -37.38 11.00
CA GLY A 271 2.33 -37.39 9.74
C GLY A 271 2.20 -36.05 9.02
N HIS A 272 2.80 -34.95 9.50
CA HIS A 272 2.67 -33.62 8.87
C HIS A 272 3.90 -32.72 9.03
N THR A 273 4.13 -31.82 8.06
CA THR A 273 5.20 -30.83 8.09
C THR A 273 4.62 -29.42 8.00
N MET A 274 5.14 -28.51 8.83
CA MET A 274 4.76 -27.10 8.88
C MET A 274 6.01 -26.21 8.98
N VAL A 275 5.83 -24.89 8.96
CA VAL A 275 6.93 -23.93 9.16
C VAL A 275 6.75 -23.19 10.47
N GLY A 276 7.74 -23.30 11.35
CA GLY A 276 7.89 -22.43 12.52
C GLY A 276 8.34 -21.03 12.10
N VAL A 277 7.51 -20.04 12.41
CA VAL A 277 7.68 -18.64 11.99
C VAL A 277 7.93 -17.69 13.16
N GLY A 278 7.75 -18.17 14.39
CA GLY A 278 7.85 -17.32 15.57
C GLY A 278 7.70 -18.07 16.88
N TYR A 279 7.85 -17.34 17.98
CA TYR A 279 7.68 -17.87 19.34
C TYR A 279 7.10 -16.83 20.30
N ASP A 280 6.60 -17.32 21.43
CA ASP A 280 6.36 -16.57 22.65
C ASP A 280 6.89 -17.36 23.85
N ASP A 281 7.87 -16.79 24.53
CA ASP A 281 8.57 -17.39 25.68
C ASP A 281 8.00 -16.96 27.03
N SER A 282 6.92 -16.17 27.03
CA SER A 282 6.17 -15.84 28.26
C SER A 282 5.38 -17.03 28.81
N THR A 283 5.23 -18.10 28.03
CA THR A 283 4.56 -19.35 28.39
C THR A 283 5.57 -20.45 28.78
N SER A 284 5.10 -21.47 29.51
CA SER A 284 5.90 -22.63 29.90
C SER A 284 5.08 -23.93 29.74
N PRO A 285 5.45 -24.85 28.82
CA PRO A 285 6.50 -24.69 27.81
C PRO A 285 6.21 -23.51 26.87
N GLY A 286 7.26 -22.96 26.26
CA GLY A 286 7.15 -21.83 25.34
C GLY A 286 6.25 -22.13 24.14
N THR A 287 5.59 -21.12 23.60
CA THR A 287 4.68 -21.24 22.47
C THR A 287 5.45 -21.08 21.16
N VAL A 288 5.13 -21.91 20.17
CA VAL A 288 5.61 -21.84 18.79
C VAL A 288 4.49 -21.24 17.93
N TYR A 289 4.83 -20.29 17.06
CA TYR A 289 3.96 -19.82 15.99
C TYR A 289 4.34 -20.49 14.68
N LEU A 290 3.33 -20.95 13.94
CA LEU A 290 3.51 -21.78 12.75
C LEU A 290 2.60 -21.32 11.61
N HIS A 291 3.11 -21.47 10.39
CA HIS A 291 2.29 -21.53 9.17
C HIS A 291 2.03 -23.00 8.85
N ASP A 292 0.76 -23.36 8.88
CA ASP A 292 0.26 -24.65 8.43
C ASP A 292 0.11 -24.63 6.90
N THR A 293 0.22 -25.79 6.26
CA THR A 293 -0.04 -25.97 4.84
C THR A 293 -1.54 -26.10 4.53
N TRP A 294 -2.43 -26.20 5.51
CA TRP A 294 -3.88 -26.33 5.26
C TRP A 294 -4.63 -25.01 5.09
N ASP A 295 -4.06 -23.87 5.47
CA ASP A 295 -4.65 -22.54 5.26
C ASP A 295 -3.58 -21.43 5.25
N ASN A 296 -4.00 -20.16 5.31
CA ASN A 296 -3.13 -18.99 5.28
C ASN A 296 -3.15 -18.22 6.62
N GLU A 297 -3.53 -18.88 7.72
CA GLU A 297 -3.57 -18.28 9.05
C GLU A 297 -2.32 -18.64 9.88
N VAL A 298 -2.08 -17.86 10.94
CA VAL A 298 -0.99 -18.17 11.88
C VAL A 298 -1.56 -19.05 12.97
N HIS A 299 -0.92 -20.18 13.17
CA HIS A 299 -1.28 -21.16 14.18
C HIS A 299 -0.28 -21.18 15.33
N SER A 300 -0.63 -21.88 16.40
CA SER A 300 0.27 -22.08 17.52
C SER A 300 0.17 -23.47 18.16
N MET A 301 1.26 -23.89 18.80
CA MET A 301 1.30 -25.02 19.71
C MET A 301 2.35 -24.79 20.80
N ALA A 302 2.23 -25.50 21.91
CA ALA A 302 3.31 -25.59 22.90
C ALA A 302 4.54 -26.29 22.29
N TRP A 303 5.75 -25.82 22.59
CA TRP A 303 6.99 -26.50 22.23
C TRP A 303 7.02 -27.92 22.78
N GLY A 304 7.37 -28.89 21.94
CA GLY A 304 7.35 -30.31 22.30
C GLY A 304 5.95 -30.89 22.53
N GLY A 305 4.90 -30.10 22.31
CA GLY A 305 3.51 -30.51 22.46
C GLY A 305 2.97 -31.21 21.21
N SER A 306 1.66 -31.09 21.02
CA SER A 306 0.96 -31.65 19.88
C SER A 306 0.22 -30.57 19.09
N TYR A 307 0.27 -30.67 17.76
CA TYR A 307 -0.52 -29.87 16.84
C TYR A 307 -1.69 -30.71 16.33
N SER A 308 -2.92 -30.33 16.70
CA SER A 308 -4.14 -31.04 16.30
C SER A 308 -4.15 -32.55 16.60
N GLY A 309 -3.39 -33.03 17.60
CA GLY A 309 -3.28 -34.45 17.92
C GLY A 309 -2.03 -35.14 17.34
N MET A 310 -1.26 -34.45 16.51
CA MET A 310 0.03 -34.92 15.97
C MET A 310 1.15 -34.47 16.90
N ALA A 311 1.93 -35.41 17.45
CA ALA A 311 3.03 -35.06 18.35
C ALA A 311 4.22 -34.48 17.59
N MET A 312 4.86 -33.43 18.13
CA MET A 312 6.10 -32.88 17.56
C MET A 312 7.24 -33.91 17.62
N GLN A 313 7.93 -34.14 16.50
CA GLN A 313 8.95 -35.18 16.37
C GLN A 313 10.35 -34.59 16.17
N ALA A 314 10.52 -33.74 15.16
CA ALA A 314 11.82 -33.28 14.70
C ALA A 314 11.73 -31.91 14.03
N VAL A 315 12.89 -31.31 13.77
CA VAL A 315 13.03 -30.12 12.94
C VAL A 315 14.07 -30.35 11.85
N THR A 316 13.88 -29.69 10.72
CA THR A 316 14.87 -29.59 9.65
C THR A 316 15.36 -28.14 9.54
N ILE A 317 16.68 -27.97 9.51
CA ILE A 317 17.38 -26.69 9.52
C ILE A 317 18.16 -26.53 8.22
N VAL A 318 18.15 -25.33 7.65
CA VAL A 318 19.03 -24.92 6.55
C VAL A 318 19.55 -23.51 6.79
N HIS A 319 20.87 -23.36 6.82
CA HIS A 319 21.55 -22.08 6.94
C HIS A 319 22.30 -21.78 5.65
N LEU A 320 21.94 -20.67 5.04
CA LEU A 320 22.62 -20.15 3.87
C LEU A 320 23.76 -19.25 4.32
N ALA A 321 24.87 -19.28 3.58
CA ALA A 321 25.87 -18.23 3.69
C ALA A 321 25.17 -16.92 3.38
N ALA A 322 25.44 -15.87 4.15
CA ALA A 322 24.96 -14.54 3.82
C ALA A 322 25.20 -14.33 2.33
N ALA A 323 24.13 -14.08 1.57
CA ALA A 323 24.25 -13.88 0.14
C ALA A 323 25.28 -12.78 -0.07
N MET A 324 26.50 -13.17 -0.44
CA MET A 324 27.48 -12.21 -0.90
C MET A 324 26.78 -11.58 -2.09
N ALA A 325 26.58 -10.27 -2.06
CA ALA A 325 26.07 -9.53 -3.20
C ALA A 325 27.08 -9.71 -4.33
N THR A 326 27.00 -10.82 -5.07
CA THR A 326 27.90 -11.13 -6.17
C THR A 326 27.38 -10.36 -7.37
N GLY A 327 27.62 -9.06 -7.34
CA GLY A 327 27.22 -8.13 -8.36
C GLY A 327 26.93 -6.75 -7.78
N THR A 328 27.32 -5.74 -8.53
CA THR A 328 26.80 -4.39 -8.35
C THR A 328 25.70 -4.13 -9.38
N GLY A 329 24.77 -3.25 -9.06
CA GLY A 329 23.80 -2.71 -9.99
C GLY A 329 23.69 -1.20 -9.85
N ALA A 330 22.60 -0.63 -10.36
CA ALA A 330 22.38 0.81 -10.30
C ALA A 330 20.93 1.16 -9.94
N ILE A 331 20.73 2.36 -9.39
CA ILE A 331 19.41 2.97 -9.21
C ILE A 331 19.30 4.19 -10.11
N ARG A 332 18.18 4.31 -10.83
CA ARG A 332 17.78 5.55 -11.52
C ARG A 332 16.41 6.00 -11.06
N VAL A 333 16.33 7.18 -10.45
CA VAL A 333 15.08 7.73 -9.90
C VAL A 333 14.54 8.85 -10.77
N VAL A 334 13.25 8.83 -11.10
CA VAL A 334 12.54 9.93 -11.78
C VAL A 334 11.56 10.57 -10.80
N LEU A 335 11.59 11.91 -10.70
CA LEU A 335 10.73 12.67 -9.81
C LEU A 335 9.67 13.44 -10.60
N GLU A 336 8.44 13.42 -10.12
CA GLU A 336 7.30 14.14 -10.70
C GLU A 336 6.53 14.92 -9.62
N PRO A 337 5.83 16.02 -9.97
CA PRO A 337 5.75 16.66 -11.29
C PRO A 337 7.00 17.50 -11.65
N ALA A 338 7.02 18.11 -12.85
CA ALA A 338 8.10 19.02 -13.28
C ALA A 338 8.35 20.16 -12.30
N ASP A 339 7.28 20.83 -11.86
CA ASP A 339 7.35 21.95 -10.94
C ASP A 339 8.01 21.57 -9.59
N ALA A 340 7.85 20.32 -9.13
CA ALA A 340 8.52 19.84 -7.94
C ALA A 340 10.04 19.71 -8.14
N ARG A 341 10.47 19.28 -9.34
CA ARG A 341 11.88 19.24 -9.72
C ARG A 341 12.49 20.63 -9.75
N ASP A 342 11.79 21.59 -10.35
CA ASP A 342 12.22 22.99 -10.42
C ASP A 342 12.28 23.64 -9.04
N ALA A 343 11.42 23.20 -8.11
CA ALA A 343 11.44 23.61 -6.70
C ALA A 343 12.52 22.90 -5.85
N GLY A 344 13.35 22.04 -6.44
CA GLY A 344 14.49 21.41 -5.77
C GLY A 344 14.22 20.00 -5.22
N ALA A 345 13.25 19.27 -5.76
CA ALA A 345 13.06 17.86 -5.44
C ALA A 345 14.30 17.03 -5.82
N GLN A 346 14.78 16.24 -4.86
CA GLN A 346 15.96 15.39 -4.99
C GLN A 346 15.72 14.06 -4.28
N TRP A 347 16.54 13.07 -4.60
CA TRP A 347 16.50 11.74 -3.98
C TRP A 347 17.90 11.35 -3.49
N CYS A 348 17.99 10.49 -2.48
CA CYS A 348 19.24 9.84 -2.10
C CYS A 348 19.02 8.33 -1.87
N ALA A 349 20.10 7.57 -1.91
CA ALA A 349 20.11 6.17 -1.50
C ALA A 349 20.87 6.04 -0.17
N ASP A 350 20.28 5.33 0.79
CA ASP A 350 20.86 4.96 2.09
C ASP A 350 21.45 6.14 2.89
N GLY A 351 20.80 7.30 2.83
CA GLY A 351 21.27 8.51 3.51
C GLY A 351 22.52 9.16 2.89
N GLY A 352 22.92 8.74 1.69
CA GLY A 352 24.02 9.35 0.93
C GLY A 352 23.67 10.68 0.28
N GLU A 353 24.44 11.05 -0.75
CA GLU A 353 24.27 12.36 -1.42
C GLU A 353 22.92 12.52 -2.12
N TRP A 354 22.37 13.74 -2.03
CA TRP A 354 21.15 14.14 -2.75
C TRP A 354 21.43 14.33 -4.24
N ARG A 355 20.63 13.67 -5.07
CA ARG A 355 20.75 13.64 -6.53
C ARG A 355 19.49 14.17 -7.19
N ASN A 356 19.67 14.78 -8.36
CA ASN A 356 18.57 15.30 -9.15
C ASN A 356 17.80 14.18 -9.86
N SER A 357 16.56 14.47 -10.27
CA SER A 357 15.74 13.54 -11.05
C SER A 357 16.45 13.08 -12.33
N GLY A 358 16.38 11.79 -12.62
CA GLY A 358 16.97 11.14 -13.78
C GLY A 358 18.45 10.74 -13.62
N ALA A 359 19.10 11.13 -12.52
CA ALA A 359 20.44 10.67 -12.19
C ALA A 359 20.47 9.16 -11.95
N THR A 360 21.59 8.53 -12.31
CA THR A 360 21.84 7.11 -12.07
C THR A 360 22.97 6.97 -11.06
N LEU A 361 22.76 6.21 -10.00
CA LEU A 361 23.76 5.82 -9.02
C LEU A 361 24.13 4.36 -9.28
N ALA A 362 25.36 4.14 -9.78
CA ALA A 362 25.88 2.82 -10.10
C ALA A 362 26.72 2.24 -8.95
N ASP A 363 27.24 1.04 -9.19
CA ASP A 363 28.17 0.32 -8.29
C ASP A 363 27.61 0.06 -6.89
N LEU A 364 26.28 -0.04 -6.79
CA LEU A 364 25.61 -0.39 -5.55
C LEU A 364 25.55 -1.91 -5.41
N PRO A 365 25.79 -2.46 -4.21
CA PRO A 365 25.58 -3.89 -3.97
C PRO A 365 24.19 -4.34 -4.45
N ALA A 366 24.09 -5.52 -5.06
CA ALA A 366 22.83 -6.07 -5.55
C ALA A 366 21.93 -6.59 -4.40
N VAL A 367 21.50 -5.68 -3.52
CA VAL A 367 20.70 -5.95 -2.32
C VAL A 367 19.56 -4.93 -2.20
N GLN A 368 18.83 -4.95 -1.10
CA GLN A 368 17.84 -3.92 -0.79
C GLN A 368 18.51 -2.60 -0.35
N HIS A 369 18.10 -1.51 -0.98
CA HIS A 369 18.53 -0.14 -0.68
C HIS A 369 17.31 0.73 -0.34
N ALA A 370 17.49 1.71 0.55
CA ALA A 370 16.47 2.69 0.88
C ALA A 370 16.62 3.93 0.00
N VAL A 371 15.56 4.29 -0.74
CA VAL A 371 15.49 5.54 -1.52
C VAL A 371 14.64 6.55 -0.76
N SER A 372 15.28 7.65 -0.33
CA SER A 372 14.61 8.73 0.40
C SER A 372 14.42 9.97 -0.48
N PHE A 373 13.40 10.76 -0.17
CA PHE A 373 12.99 11.91 -0.97
C PHE A 373 13.10 13.21 -0.18
N LYS A 374 13.75 14.22 -0.76
CA LYS A 374 14.01 15.50 -0.08
C LYS A 374 12.71 16.26 0.14
N ARG A 375 12.49 16.81 1.33
CA ARG A 375 11.34 17.69 1.60
C ARG A 375 11.43 18.96 0.73
N VAL A 376 10.33 19.30 0.07
CA VAL A 376 10.19 20.51 -0.76
C VAL A 376 9.03 21.36 -0.25
N PRO A 377 9.22 22.64 0.10
CA PRO A 377 8.12 23.52 0.51
C PRO A 377 7.02 23.63 -0.55
N GLY A 378 5.75 23.52 -0.15
CA GLY A 378 4.59 23.52 -1.06
C GLY A 378 4.25 22.14 -1.65
N TYR A 379 4.99 21.10 -1.28
CA TYR A 379 4.73 19.71 -1.66
C TYR A 379 4.81 18.76 -0.47
N SER A 380 4.01 17.70 -0.50
CA SER A 380 4.26 16.51 0.30
C SER A 380 5.17 15.57 -0.50
N ALA A 381 6.26 15.14 0.13
CA ALA A 381 7.15 14.13 -0.46
C ALA A 381 6.47 12.75 -0.44
N PRO A 382 6.80 11.86 -1.39
CA PRO A 382 6.43 10.45 -1.28
C PRO A 382 7.13 9.81 -0.08
N ALA A 383 6.57 8.70 0.42
CA ALA A 383 7.24 7.90 1.43
C ALA A 383 8.54 7.29 0.88
N ASP A 384 9.50 7.06 1.77
CA ASP A 384 10.75 6.36 1.43
C ASP A 384 10.45 4.96 0.90
N GLN A 385 11.22 4.55 -0.11
CA GLN A 385 10.98 3.30 -0.85
C GLN A 385 12.15 2.34 -0.65
N GLY A 386 11.88 1.10 -0.23
CA GLY A 386 12.86 0.02 -0.26
C GLY A 386 12.89 -0.61 -1.65
N ILE A 387 14.04 -0.60 -2.33
CA ILE A 387 14.21 -1.18 -3.66
C ILE A 387 15.31 -2.23 -3.66
N ILE A 388 15.03 -3.40 -4.23
CA ILE A 388 16.06 -4.42 -4.47
C ILE A 388 16.76 -4.07 -5.78
N ILE A 389 18.08 -3.95 -5.74
CA ILE A 389 18.90 -3.71 -6.93
C ILE A 389 19.28 -5.07 -7.55
N PRO A 390 18.84 -5.36 -8.79
CA PRO A 390 19.32 -6.53 -9.51
C PRO A 390 20.79 -6.37 -9.90
N ALA A 391 21.57 -7.45 -9.77
CA ALA A 391 22.97 -7.48 -10.22
C ALA A 391 23.07 -7.15 -11.72
N ASN A 392 24.08 -6.37 -12.10
CA ASN A 392 24.38 -5.94 -13.47
C ASN A 392 23.22 -5.23 -14.20
N SER A 393 22.28 -4.65 -13.46
CA SER A 393 21.09 -3.99 -14.02
C SER A 393 20.74 -2.71 -13.25
N THR A 394 19.85 -1.90 -13.82
CA THR A 394 19.41 -0.61 -13.25
C THR A 394 17.97 -0.70 -12.77
N ALA A 395 17.76 -0.64 -11.46
CA ALA A 395 16.44 -0.46 -10.85
C ALA A 395 15.90 0.95 -11.15
N ARG A 396 14.63 1.04 -11.55
CA ARG A 396 13.97 2.30 -11.88
C ARG A 396 12.93 2.63 -10.82
N VAL A 397 13.08 3.81 -10.21
CA VAL A 397 12.20 4.28 -9.13
C VAL A 397 11.49 5.55 -9.57
N LYS A 398 10.23 5.70 -9.18
CA LYS A 398 9.44 6.91 -9.42
C LYS A 398 9.01 7.52 -8.09
N GLY A 399 9.40 8.77 -7.86
CA GLY A 399 8.97 9.57 -6.71
C GLY A 399 7.95 10.63 -7.14
N THR A 400 6.73 10.57 -6.61
CA THR A 400 5.67 11.53 -6.94
C THR A 400 5.39 12.45 -5.76
N TYR A 401 5.73 13.73 -5.91
CA TYR A 401 5.40 14.79 -4.97
C TYR A 401 3.99 15.29 -5.22
N THR A 402 3.21 15.47 -4.15
CA THR A 402 1.86 16.02 -4.24
C THR A 402 1.86 17.49 -3.82
N PRO A 403 1.39 18.43 -4.66
CA PRO A 403 1.25 19.82 -4.25
C PRO A 403 0.36 19.93 -3.02
N THR A 404 0.65 20.88 -2.13
CA THR A 404 -0.22 21.23 -0.98
C THR A 404 -0.94 22.55 -1.18
N THR A 405 -0.63 23.26 -2.27
CA THR A 405 -1.21 24.55 -2.64
C THR A 405 -1.82 24.51 -4.04
N GLY A 406 -2.86 25.30 -4.28
CA GLY A 406 -3.43 25.61 -5.60
C GLY A 406 -3.35 27.11 -5.90
N SER A 407 -4.16 27.57 -6.86
CA SER A 407 -4.30 28.99 -7.22
C SER A 407 -5.77 29.37 -7.35
N LEU A 408 -6.09 30.65 -7.12
CA LEU A 408 -7.43 31.20 -7.27
C LEU A 408 -7.41 32.49 -8.10
N THR A 409 -8.23 32.55 -9.14
CA THR A 409 -8.48 33.74 -9.94
C THR A 409 -9.94 34.16 -9.77
N VAL A 410 -10.19 35.41 -9.39
CA VAL A 410 -11.56 35.93 -9.25
C VAL A 410 -11.81 37.04 -10.27
N THR A 411 -12.84 36.87 -11.09
CA THR A 411 -13.26 37.85 -12.09
C THR A 411 -14.54 38.53 -11.65
N LEU A 412 -14.54 39.85 -11.59
CA LEU A 412 -15.68 40.67 -11.18
C LEU A 412 -16.41 41.19 -12.42
N GLN A 413 -17.73 41.18 -12.40
CA GLN A 413 -18.57 41.65 -13.50
C GLN A 413 -19.67 42.59 -12.98
N PRO A 414 -20.20 43.50 -13.81
CA PRO A 414 -19.82 43.79 -15.20
C PRO A 414 -18.57 44.73 -15.31
N GLU A 415 -18.14 45.12 -16.52
CA GLU A 415 -16.96 45.99 -16.75
C GLU A 415 -17.08 47.35 -16.07
N GLU A 416 -18.30 47.90 -16.05
CA GLU A 416 -18.59 49.18 -15.44
C GLU A 416 -18.34 49.14 -13.92
N ALA A 417 -18.60 47.99 -13.28
CA ALA A 417 -18.29 47.78 -11.87
C ALA A 417 -16.78 47.75 -11.64
N ARG A 418 -16.04 47.05 -12.51
CA ARG A 418 -14.57 47.01 -12.47
C ARG A 418 -13.95 48.40 -12.58
N SER A 419 -14.48 49.21 -13.50
CA SER A 419 -14.06 50.61 -13.67
C SER A 419 -14.38 51.46 -12.43
N GLY A 420 -15.44 51.11 -11.69
CA GLY A 420 -15.82 51.73 -10.40
C GLY A 420 -14.94 51.32 -9.21
N GLY A 421 -13.93 50.46 -9.39
CA GLY A 421 -12.97 50.10 -8.35
C GLY A 421 -13.43 49.01 -7.38
N VAL A 422 -14.37 48.15 -7.77
CA VAL A 422 -14.75 46.97 -6.98
C VAL A 422 -13.55 46.03 -6.77
N GLN A 423 -13.48 45.42 -5.59
CA GLN A 423 -12.38 44.54 -5.18
C GLN A 423 -12.93 43.30 -4.48
N TRP A 424 -12.08 42.27 -4.35
CA TRP A 424 -12.35 41.06 -3.57
C TRP A 424 -11.19 40.77 -2.64
N GLN A 425 -11.40 40.02 -1.57
CA GLN A 425 -10.32 39.53 -0.71
C GLN A 425 -10.62 38.09 -0.28
N MET A 426 -9.59 37.36 0.09
CA MET A 426 -9.67 35.99 0.60
C MET A 426 -9.28 35.96 2.07
N ASP A 427 -10.07 35.27 2.89
CA ASP A 427 -9.83 35.01 4.30
C ASP A 427 -9.47 36.28 5.13
N GLY A 428 -10.04 37.44 4.77
CA GLY A 428 -9.76 38.72 5.45
C GLY A 428 -8.40 39.36 5.12
N GLY A 429 -7.72 38.88 4.08
CA GLY A 429 -6.43 39.41 3.62
C GLY A 429 -6.52 40.70 2.81
N ALA A 430 -5.48 41.00 2.02
CA ALA A 430 -5.44 42.22 1.20
C ALA A 430 -6.47 42.21 0.06
N TRP A 431 -7.10 43.37 -0.18
CA TRP A 431 -8.00 43.60 -1.30
C TRP A 431 -7.30 43.47 -2.66
N GLN A 432 -7.88 42.67 -3.55
CA GLN A 432 -7.41 42.33 -4.87
C GLN A 432 -8.35 42.90 -5.93
N GLY A 433 -7.79 43.31 -7.07
CA GLY A 433 -8.55 43.69 -8.25
C GLY A 433 -9.11 42.47 -9.00
N SER A 434 -10.04 42.70 -9.92
CA SER A 434 -10.56 41.66 -10.81
C SER A 434 -9.46 41.05 -11.68
N GLY A 435 -9.51 39.73 -11.88
CA GLY A 435 -8.58 38.97 -12.73
C GLY A 435 -7.24 38.65 -12.09
N VAL A 436 -6.96 39.17 -10.88
CA VAL A 436 -5.75 38.82 -10.13
C VAL A 436 -5.79 37.33 -9.77
N THR A 437 -4.67 36.65 -9.99
CA THR A 437 -4.49 35.25 -9.61
C THR A 437 -3.62 35.18 -8.35
N LEU A 438 -4.20 34.72 -7.24
CA LEU A 438 -3.45 34.37 -6.05
C LEU A 438 -2.85 32.99 -6.23
N ASN A 439 -1.51 32.91 -6.27
CA ASN A 439 -0.77 31.66 -6.37
C ASN A 439 -0.40 31.12 -4.99
N LYS A 440 -0.13 29.81 -4.92
CA LYS A 440 0.30 29.12 -3.69
C LYS A 440 -0.70 29.25 -2.54
N VAL A 441 -1.99 29.27 -2.88
CA VAL A 441 -3.07 29.25 -1.89
C VAL A 441 -3.15 27.84 -1.30
N THR A 442 -2.98 27.69 0.02
CA THR A 442 -3.10 26.40 0.69
C THR A 442 -4.45 25.76 0.36
N ALA A 443 -4.44 24.50 -0.05
CA ALA A 443 -5.65 23.79 -0.44
C ALA A 443 -6.64 23.68 0.73
N GLY A 444 -7.94 23.64 0.42
CA GLY A 444 -9.03 23.63 1.39
C GLY A 444 -10.10 24.69 1.10
N GLN A 445 -11.06 24.80 2.00
CA GLN A 445 -12.12 25.81 1.91
C GLN A 445 -11.55 27.21 2.19
N ARG A 446 -11.88 28.16 1.32
CA ARG A 446 -11.45 29.57 1.38
C ARG A 446 -12.66 30.48 1.32
N PHE A 447 -12.68 31.50 2.16
CA PHE A 447 -13.80 32.44 2.26
C PHE A 447 -13.48 33.72 1.46
N ILE A 448 -14.34 34.06 0.51
CA ILE A 448 -14.16 35.19 -0.40
C ILE A 448 -15.20 36.26 -0.08
N THR A 449 -14.73 37.46 0.21
CA THR A 449 -15.57 38.63 0.50
C THR A 449 -15.35 39.71 -0.56
N PHE A 450 -16.40 40.46 -0.85
CA PHE A 450 -16.42 41.47 -1.91
C PHE A 450 -16.59 42.87 -1.34
N LYS A 451 -15.90 43.86 -1.93
CA LYS A 451 -15.95 45.25 -1.48
C LYS A 451 -17.08 45.98 -2.21
N SER A 452 -18.07 46.46 -1.46
CA SER A 452 -19.05 47.41 -1.98
C SER A 452 -18.37 48.76 -2.24
N VAL A 453 -18.68 49.38 -3.38
CA VAL A 453 -18.18 50.72 -3.78
C VAL A 453 -19.34 51.56 -4.27
N SER A 454 -19.12 52.87 -4.43
CA SER A 454 -20.19 53.77 -4.85
C SER A 454 -20.85 53.36 -6.17
N GLY A 455 -22.19 53.35 -6.22
CA GLY A 455 -22.98 52.92 -7.37
C GLY A 455 -23.11 51.41 -7.57
N TRP A 456 -22.50 50.56 -6.72
CA TRP A 456 -22.47 49.11 -6.90
C TRP A 456 -22.74 48.32 -5.61
N ILE A 457 -23.65 47.35 -5.71
CA ILE A 457 -23.98 46.40 -4.65
C ILE A 457 -23.15 45.13 -4.85
N ALA A 458 -22.38 44.78 -3.83
CA ALA A 458 -21.56 43.56 -3.83
C ALA A 458 -22.42 42.29 -3.71
N PRO A 459 -22.02 41.18 -4.36
CA PRO A 459 -22.66 39.89 -4.14
C PRO A 459 -22.39 39.36 -2.73
N ALA A 460 -23.17 38.35 -2.32
CA ALA A 460 -22.92 37.63 -1.08
C ALA A 460 -21.51 37.01 -1.08
N SER A 461 -20.88 36.98 0.09
CA SER A 461 -19.59 36.31 0.28
C SER A 461 -19.73 34.81 0.06
N VAL A 462 -18.70 34.17 -0.49
CA VAL A 462 -18.77 32.77 -0.91
C VAL A 462 -17.61 31.95 -0.33
N THR A 463 -17.87 30.69 -0.04
CA THR A 463 -16.82 29.72 0.30
C THR A 463 -16.49 28.89 -0.94
N ILE A 464 -15.21 28.81 -1.28
CA ILE A 464 -14.72 28.03 -2.42
C ILE A 464 -13.67 27.00 -1.97
N ALA A 465 -13.76 25.79 -2.51
CA ALA A 465 -12.77 24.75 -2.28
C ALA A 465 -11.58 24.92 -3.24
N VAL A 466 -10.44 25.39 -2.74
CA VAL A 466 -9.20 25.42 -3.52
C VAL A 466 -8.58 24.03 -3.51
N THR A 467 -8.44 23.43 -4.69
CA THR A 467 -7.81 22.11 -4.85
C THR A 467 -6.31 22.27 -5.12
N ALA A 468 -5.47 21.47 -4.46
CA ALA A 468 -4.03 21.51 -4.67
C ALA A 468 -3.64 21.22 -6.13
N GLY A 469 -2.64 21.94 -6.65
CA GLY A 469 -2.15 21.79 -8.02
C GLY A 469 -3.10 22.27 -9.13
N ARG A 470 -4.23 22.91 -8.78
CA ARG A 470 -5.20 23.44 -9.76
C ARG A 470 -5.40 24.93 -9.60
N THR A 471 -5.68 25.61 -10.71
CA THR A 471 -6.18 26.99 -10.72
C THR A 471 -7.70 26.96 -10.73
N GLN A 472 -8.30 27.48 -9.68
CA GLN A 472 -9.75 27.64 -9.55
C GLN A 472 -10.14 29.03 -10.07
N THR A 473 -11.24 29.14 -10.81
CA THR A 473 -11.79 30.42 -11.26
C THR A 473 -13.14 30.67 -10.63
N LEU A 474 -13.35 31.88 -10.11
CA LEU A 474 -14.63 32.34 -9.57
C LEU A 474 -15.08 33.59 -10.33
N GLN A 475 -16.34 33.63 -10.74
CA GLN A 475 -16.97 34.83 -11.27
C GLN A 475 -17.97 35.38 -10.27
N ALA A 476 -17.92 36.69 -10.04
CA ALA A 476 -18.81 37.38 -9.11
C ALA A 476 -19.45 38.60 -9.77
N GLY A 477 -20.78 38.65 -9.76
CA GLY A 477 -21.57 39.72 -10.36
C GLY A 477 -21.95 40.79 -9.33
N PHE A 478 -21.66 42.04 -9.63
CA PHE A 478 -22.12 43.23 -8.91
C PHE A 478 -23.38 43.78 -9.57
N ALA A 479 -24.34 44.18 -8.76
CA ALA A 479 -25.55 44.85 -9.24
C ALA A 479 -25.37 46.37 -9.16
N LYS A 480 -25.87 47.10 -10.16
CA LYS A 480 -25.87 48.56 -10.11
C LYS A 480 -26.86 49.03 -9.06
N ALA A 481 -26.41 49.87 -8.12
CA ALA A 481 -27.30 50.48 -7.14
C ALA A 481 -28.27 51.45 -7.85
N ARG A 482 -29.56 51.39 -7.51
CA ARG A 482 -30.54 52.35 -8.00
C ARG A 482 -30.41 53.66 -7.21
N PRO A 483 -30.54 54.84 -7.85
CA PRO A 483 -30.65 56.11 -7.14
C PRO A 483 -31.81 56.07 -6.14
N LEU A 484 -31.60 56.67 -4.95
CA LEU A 484 -32.61 56.75 -3.91
C LEU A 484 -33.89 57.45 -4.41
N GLN A 485 -33.71 58.51 -5.21
CA GLN A 485 -34.79 59.26 -5.86
C GLN A 485 -35.68 58.38 -6.74
N ASP A 486 -35.09 57.51 -7.57
CA ASP A 486 -35.83 56.62 -8.47
C ASP A 486 -36.68 55.61 -7.69
N VAL A 487 -36.15 55.08 -6.58
CA VAL A 487 -36.87 54.11 -5.73
C VAL A 487 -38.04 54.77 -5.01
N LEU A 488 -37.83 55.98 -4.48
CA LEU A 488 -38.87 56.75 -3.80
C LEU A 488 -39.95 57.23 -4.78
N LEU A 489 -39.56 57.66 -5.98
CA LEU A 489 -40.48 58.12 -7.02
C LEU A 489 -41.34 56.97 -7.58
N GLU A 490 -40.76 55.79 -7.80
CA GLU A 490 -41.51 54.60 -8.25
C GLU A 490 -42.53 54.14 -7.20
N GLY A 491 -42.21 54.27 -5.91
CA GLY A 491 -43.08 53.92 -4.78
C GLY A 491 -44.01 55.03 -4.30
N PHE A 492 -43.92 56.23 -4.88
CA PHE A 492 -44.50 57.47 -4.35
C PHE A 492 -46.00 57.36 -4.09
N ASP A 493 -46.81 57.13 -5.14
CA ASP A 493 -48.27 56.99 -5.05
C ASP A 493 -48.69 55.82 -4.14
N GLY A 494 -47.80 54.83 -4.00
CA GLY A 494 -48.00 53.67 -3.14
C GLY A 494 -47.90 54.02 -1.66
N ALA A 495 -46.97 54.92 -1.30
CA ALA A 495 -46.68 55.28 0.08
C ALA A 495 -47.39 56.56 0.54
N ASP A 496 -47.57 57.56 -0.33
CA ASP A 496 -48.31 58.80 -0.05
C ASP A 496 -49.83 58.58 -0.13
N LYS A 497 -50.43 58.07 0.96
CA LYS A 497 -51.88 57.75 1.00
C LYS A 497 -52.79 58.96 1.19
N ASN A 498 -52.25 60.02 1.76
CA ASN A 498 -52.94 61.25 2.11
C ASN A 498 -52.72 62.37 1.08
N ASN A 499 -51.90 62.13 0.05
CA ASN A 499 -51.56 63.06 -1.03
C ASN A 499 -50.99 64.38 -0.50
N ASP A 500 -50.15 64.30 0.53
CA ASP A 500 -49.47 65.48 1.08
C ASP A 500 -47.95 65.45 0.91
N GLY A 501 -47.41 64.48 0.16
CA GLY A 501 -45.98 64.26 -0.03
C GLY A 501 -45.41 63.24 0.96
N LEU A 502 -44.37 62.51 0.55
CA LEU A 502 -43.80 61.45 1.38
C LEU A 502 -43.15 62.02 2.64
N SER A 503 -43.68 61.66 3.81
CA SER A 503 -43.00 61.88 5.08
C SER A 503 -41.78 60.97 5.24
N TYR A 504 -40.88 61.29 6.18
CA TYR A 504 -39.73 60.43 6.50
C TYR A 504 -40.15 58.98 6.82
N ALA A 505 -41.27 58.79 7.52
CA ALA A 505 -41.77 57.46 7.85
C ALA A 505 -42.23 56.67 6.62
N GLU A 506 -42.82 57.35 5.64
CA GLU A 506 -43.26 56.74 4.38
C GLU A 506 -42.09 56.46 3.45
N ALA A 507 -41.12 57.38 3.36
CA ALA A 507 -39.86 57.15 2.67
C ALA A 507 -39.06 56.00 3.30
N ALA A 508 -39.01 55.91 4.63
CA ALA A 508 -38.39 54.80 5.36
C ALA A 508 -39.18 53.49 5.23
N ALA A 509 -40.48 53.52 4.97
CA ALA A 509 -41.25 52.31 4.66
C ALA A 509 -40.91 51.77 3.26
N LEU A 510 -40.63 52.64 2.29
CA LEU A 510 -40.18 52.26 0.94
C LEU A 510 -38.70 51.85 0.91
N VAL A 511 -37.87 52.55 1.69
CA VAL A 511 -36.43 52.33 1.78
C VAL A 511 -36.04 52.24 3.27
N PRO A 512 -36.08 51.03 3.86
CA PRO A 512 -35.87 50.83 5.31
C PRO A 512 -34.58 51.41 5.90
N ASP A 513 -33.56 51.60 5.08
CA ASP A 513 -32.24 52.10 5.50
C ASP A 513 -32.00 53.59 5.13
N ILE A 514 -33.02 54.33 4.67
CA ILE A 514 -32.87 55.77 4.41
C ILE A 514 -32.56 56.50 5.73
N SER A 515 -31.48 57.28 5.75
CA SER A 515 -31.15 58.11 6.91
C SER A 515 -31.92 59.43 6.86
N GLN A 516 -32.14 60.05 8.02
CA GLN A 516 -32.75 61.38 8.10
C GLN A 516 -31.95 62.40 7.27
N GLU A 517 -30.62 62.31 7.28
CA GLU A 517 -29.75 63.20 6.49
C GLU A 517 -29.92 63.01 4.97
N GLN A 518 -30.18 61.77 4.52
CA GLN A 518 -30.48 61.50 3.11
C GLN A 518 -31.86 62.02 2.71
N PHE A 519 -32.84 61.92 3.60
CA PHE A 519 -34.18 62.46 3.40
C PHE A 519 -34.16 63.99 3.34
N ASP A 520 -33.59 64.65 4.35
CA ASP A 520 -33.54 66.12 4.48
C ASP A 520 -32.79 66.80 3.33
N ALA A 521 -31.89 66.06 2.67
CA ALA A 521 -31.13 66.59 1.56
C ALA A 521 -31.77 66.31 0.19
N LEU A 522 -32.80 65.45 0.13
CA LEU A 522 -33.73 65.37 -0.99
C LEU A 522 -34.87 66.40 -0.86
N ASP A 523 -35.27 66.73 0.38
CA ASP A 523 -36.23 67.78 0.72
C ASP A 523 -35.57 69.16 0.49
N ALA A 524 -35.78 69.70 -0.71
CA ALA A 524 -35.06 70.85 -1.21
C ALA A 524 -35.70 72.17 -0.76
N ASP A 525 -37.01 72.18 -0.50
CA ASP A 525 -37.72 73.33 0.03
C ASP A 525 -37.84 73.34 1.56
N HIS A 526 -37.37 72.26 2.20
CA HIS A 526 -37.30 72.06 3.65
C HIS A 526 -38.67 72.09 4.34
N ASP A 527 -39.71 71.59 3.65
CA ASP A 527 -41.06 71.51 4.19
C ASP A 527 -41.31 70.25 5.05
N GLY A 528 -40.33 69.36 5.12
CA GLY A 528 -40.36 68.10 5.89
C GLY A 528 -40.97 66.93 5.13
N ARG A 529 -41.24 67.07 3.83
CA ARG A 529 -41.82 66.05 2.96
C ARG A 529 -41.06 66.00 1.63
N LEU A 530 -41.19 64.89 0.91
CA LEU A 530 -40.65 64.77 -0.44
C LEU A 530 -41.80 64.83 -1.43
N SER A 531 -41.72 65.77 -2.37
CA SER A 531 -42.60 65.88 -3.52
C SER A 531 -42.06 65.12 -4.74
N PRO A 532 -42.90 64.77 -5.73
CA PRO A 532 -42.42 64.15 -6.97
C PRO A 532 -41.41 65.03 -7.70
N GLU A 533 -41.58 66.35 -7.67
CA GLU A 533 -40.66 67.32 -8.27
C GLU A 533 -39.26 67.27 -7.67
N GLU A 534 -39.16 67.11 -6.34
CA GLU A 534 -37.88 66.98 -5.62
C GLU A 534 -37.18 65.64 -5.88
N LEU A 535 -37.97 64.61 -6.19
CA LEU A 535 -37.48 63.30 -6.61
C LEU A 535 -37.18 63.21 -8.12
N GLY A 536 -37.34 64.31 -8.87
CA GLY A 536 -37.04 64.37 -10.31
C GLY A 536 -38.18 63.91 -11.24
N GLY A 537 -39.39 63.74 -10.71
CA GLY A 537 -40.61 63.47 -11.46
C GLY A 537 -41.08 64.68 -12.29
N ALA A 538 -41.72 64.41 -13.44
CA ALA A 538 -42.31 65.46 -14.26
C ALA A 538 -43.64 65.92 -13.65
N SER A 539 -43.71 67.20 -13.27
CA SER A 539 -44.93 67.80 -12.74
C SER A 539 -46.11 67.68 -13.72
N PRO A 540 -47.26 67.08 -13.33
CA PRO A 540 -48.47 67.12 -14.14
C PRO A 540 -49.16 68.48 -13.96
N GLY A 541 -48.62 69.50 -14.64
CA GLY A 541 -49.34 70.74 -14.91
C GLY A 541 -48.84 71.98 -14.16
N CYS A 542 -47.82 72.64 -14.73
CA CYS A 542 -47.81 74.11 -14.75
C CYS A 542 -46.96 74.64 -15.91
N HIS A 543 -47.60 75.30 -16.87
CA HIS A 543 -46.95 76.11 -17.89
C HIS A 543 -46.41 77.41 -17.26
N CYS A 544 -45.11 77.47 -16.97
CA CYS A 544 -44.42 78.75 -16.76
C CYS A 544 -43.02 78.70 -17.40
N SER A 545 -42.85 79.54 -18.41
CA SER A 545 -41.62 79.82 -19.14
C SER A 545 -40.53 80.45 -18.26
N GLY A 546 -39.35 79.83 -18.20
CA GLY A 546 -38.16 80.45 -17.62
C GLY A 546 -36.97 79.49 -17.63
N ALA A 547 -36.10 79.63 -18.62
CA ALA A 547 -34.85 78.88 -18.69
C ALA A 547 -33.96 79.13 -17.46
N LYS A 548 -33.67 78.08 -16.68
CA LYS A 548 -32.45 78.00 -15.86
C LYS A 548 -31.76 76.66 -16.09
N SER A 549 -30.67 76.74 -16.85
CA SER A 549 -29.47 75.89 -16.83
C SER A 549 -29.61 74.47 -16.26
N LEU A 550 -29.71 73.50 -17.17
CA LEU A 550 -29.55 72.05 -16.94
C LEU A 550 -28.09 71.62 -16.61
N GLY A 551 -27.20 72.57 -16.30
CA GLY A 551 -25.77 72.31 -16.14
C GLY A 551 -25.28 72.07 -14.71
N ASP A 552 -26.00 72.56 -13.69
CA ASP A 552 -25.41 72.76 -12.35
C ASP A 552 -25.79 71.69 -11.31
N TRP A 553 -26.75 70.80 -11.64
CA TRP A 553 -27.25 69.77 -10.72
C TRP A 553 -26.43 68.48 -10.71
N ARG A 554 -25.63 68.23 -11.76
CA ARG A 554 -24.79 67.02 -11.86
C ARG A 554 -23.70 66.94 -10.79
N HIS A 555 -23.35 68.07 -10.16
CA HIS A 555 -22.33 68.10 -9.11
C HIS A 555 -22.89 67.84 -7.70
N ARG A 556 -24.17 68.10 -7.42
CA ARG A 556 -24.77 67.85 -6.09
C ARG A 556 -25.31 66.43 -5.92
N ALA A 557 -25.71 65.78 -7.03
CA ALA A 557 -26.17 64.39 -7.03
C ALA A 557 -25.07 63.37 -6.66
N GLY A 558 -23.79 63.75 -6.76
CA GLY A 558 -22.65 62.90 -6.40
C GLY A 558 -22.41 62.81 -4.88
N ASP A 559 -22.72 63.87 -4.13
CA ASP A 559 -22.34 63.98 -2.71
C ASP A 559 -23.40 63.40 -1.75
N LEU A 560 -24.66 63.28 -2.19
CA LEU A 560 -25.75 62.66 -1.42
C LEU A 560 -25.70 61.12 -1.38
N PHE A 561 -24.78 60.53 -2.13
CA PHE A 561 -24.49 59.10 -2.08
C PHE A 561 -23.80 58.67 -0.76
N LEU A 562 -23.26 59.61 0.03
CA LEU A 562 -22.16 59.32 0.96
C LEU A 562 -22.51 58.97 2.42
N ILE A 563 -23.77 58.92 2.83
CA ILE A 563 -24.06 58.68 4.26
C ILE A 563 -24.91 57.42 4.45
N GLY A 564 -24.23 56.29 4.60
CA GLY A 564 -24.77 55.13 5.32
C GLY A 564 -25.19 53.92 4.49
N LEU A 565 -24.36 53.38 3.58
CA LEU A 565 -24.64 52.05 3.00
C LEU A 565 -24.21 50.93 3.96
N GLY A 566 -25.03 50.71 4.99
CA GLY A 566 -25.04 49.48 5.78
C GLY A 566 -26.01 48.47 5.18
N LEU A 567 -25.48 47.43 4.52
CA LEU A 567 -26.12 46.12 4.28
C LEU A 567 -27.59 46.10 3.79
N LEU A 568 -27.80 46.45 2.52
CA LEU A 568 -28.95 45.90 1.77
C LEU A 568 -28.64 44.45 1.36
N SER A 569 -28.79 43.52 2.30
CA SER A 569 -28.80 42.08 2.05
C SER A 569 -30.14 41.48 2.47
N GLN A 570 -31.13 41.48 1.58
CA GLN A 570 -32.30 40.58 1.62
C GLN A 570 -32.83 40.43 0.19
N ALA A 571 -33.35 39.31 -0.29
CA ALA A 571 -33.40 37.94 0.18
C ALA A 571 -33.74 37.08 -1.05
N LEU A 572 -32.91 36.08 -1.38
CA LEU A 572 -33.27 34.99 -2.29
C LEU A 572 -32.59 33.71 -1.77
N LEU A 573 -33.05 33.28 -0.59
CA LEU A 573 -32.79 31.94 -0.07
C LEU A 573 -34.01 31.07 -0.36
N SER A 574 -33.97 30.38 -1.50
CA SER A 574 -34.77 29.18 -1.70
C SER A 574 -34.14 28.05 -0.87
N ARG A 575 -34.86 27.67 0.19
CA ARG A 575 -34.90 26.34 0.84
C ARG A 575 -33.62 25.49 0.79
N VAL A 576 -32.87 25.49 1.90
CA VAL A 576 -32.11 24.30 2.32
C VAL A 576 -33.02 23.43 3.17
N PRO A 577 -33.28 22.15 2.81
CA PRO A 577 -33.91 21.22 3.73
C PRO A 577 -32.87 20.78 4.77
N ARG A 578 -33.21 20.92 6.05
CA ARG A 578 -32.55 20.14 7.11
C ARG A 578 -32.83 18.66 6.82
N LYS A 579 -31.80 17.84 6.66
CA LYS A 579 -31.78 16.46 7.18
C LYS A 579 -30.36 15.86 7.15
N PHE A 580 -29.99 15.41 8.36
CA PHE A 580 -28.86 14.57 8.80
C PHE A 580 -27.48 15.21 8.92
#